data_AF-A0A918ZZT0-F1
#
_entry.id   AF-A0A918ZZT0-F1
#
_cell.length_a   1.000
_cell.length_b   1.000
_cell.length_c   1.000
_cell.angle_alpha   90.00
_cell.angle_beta   90.00
_cell.angle_gamma   90.00
#
_symmetry.space_group_name_H-M   'P 1'
#
loop_
_entity.id
_entity.type
_entity.pdbx_description
1 polymer ?
#
loop_
_entity_poly.entity_id
_entity_poly.type
_entity_poly.pdbx_seq_one_letter_code
_entity_poly.pdbx_strand_id
1 'polypeptide(L)'
;MAEHPAYPVGLRLTGRRVVVLGGGQVAQRRLPALVAAGADVQLVSPSATPSVEAMATAGEITWHRRRYEDGDLTGAWYALIATSDPEANTRASAEGERERVWCVRADDADEATAWTPATGRSAGFTVAVLTTDAEDRDPRRTAAVRDAIVEGLHDGTLVAPHHRPRATGVALVGGGPGDPDLITVRGRRLLAEADVVIADRLGPRDLLAELPPHVEVIDAAKIPYGRFMAQEAINNALIEHAEQGKAVVRLKGGDPYVYGRGMEEVQALAAAGIPCTVVPGISSSISVPSAAGIPVTHRGVAHEFTVVSGHIAPDDERSLVDWPALATLRGTLVILMGVDKIGRIAETLTAHGKAPDTPVAVIQEGTTAAQRRVDATLATVADAVRAHEVKPPAVIVIGEVVTVGPDASRPQD
;
A
#
# COMPACT_ATOMS: atom_id res chain seq x y z
N MET A 1 -10.13 37.40 -18.91
CA MET A 1 -8.74 36.90 -18.72
C MET A 1 -8.19 37.48 -17.42
N ALA A 2 -8.04 36.66 -16.38
CA ALA A 2 -7.37 37.10 -15.16
C ALA A 2 -5.87 37.31 -15.47
N GLU A 3 -5.41 38.55 -15.44
CA GLU A 3 -4.03 38.96 -15.73
C GLU A 3 -3.02 38.46 -14.67
N HIS A 4 -3.52 37.90 -13.56
CA HIS A 4 -2.76 37.48 -12.39
C HIS A 4 -3.23 36.12 -11.85
N PRO A 5 -2.32 35.30 -11.29
CA PRO A 5 -2.68 34.01 -10.70
C PRO A 5 -3.54 34.16 -9.44
N ALA A 6 -4.41 33.17 -9.18
CA ALA A 6 -5.20 33.12 -7.96
C ALA A 6 -4.30 33.02 -6.72
N TYR A 7 -4.62 33.78 -5.67
CA TYR A 7 -3.92 33.69 -4.39
C TYR A 7 -4.52 32.54 -3.54
N PRO A 8 -3.77 31.46 -3.25
CA PRO A 8 -4.32 30.29 -2.56
C PRO A 8 -4.52 30.57 -1.07
N VAL A 9 -5.76 30.49 -0.59
CA VAL A 9 -6.11 30.61 0.83
C VAL A 9 -7.11 29.53 1.25
N GLY A 10 -6.98 29.06 2.49
CA GLY A 10 -7.97 28.17 3.11
C GLY A 10 -9.03 28.99 3.85
N LEU A 11 -10.31 28.69 3.62
CA LEU A 11 -11.43 29.35 4.31
C LEU A 11 -11.88 28.53 5.53
N ARG A 12 -12.04 29.19 6.68
CA ARG A 12 -12.67 28.60 7.88
C ARG A 12 -14.15 28.97 7.89
N LEU A 13 -15.00 28.03 7.44
CA LEU A 13 -16.43 28.26 7.26
C LEU A 13 -17.29 27.89 8.47
N THR A 14 -16.71 27.41 9.57
CA THR A 14 -17.46 26.99 10.76
C THR A 14 -18.39 28.09 11.27
N GLY A 15 -19.71 27.84 11.22
CA GLY A 15 -20.77 28.77 11.62
C GLY A 15 -20.92 29.99 10.71
N ARG A 16 -20.23 30.04 9.56
CA ARG A 16 -20.31 31.16 8.61
C ARG A 16 -21.43 30.90 7.61
N ARG A 17 -22.21 31.94 7.32
CA ARG A 17 -23.24 31.92 6.28
C ARG A 17 -22.59 31.73 4.91
N VAL A 18 -23.01 30.68 4.22
CA VAL A 18 -22.60 30.34 2.85
C VAL A 18 -23.84 30.17 2.00
N VAL A 19 -23.92 30.90 0.89
CA VAL A 19 -25.08 30.83 0.00
C VAL A 19 -24.77 29.91 -1.17
N VAL A 20 -25.72 29.03 -1.52
CA VAL A 20 -25.64 28.18 -2.71
C VAL A 20 -26.83 28.50 -3.59
N LEU A 21 -26.59 28.99 -4.80
CA LEU A 21 -27.64 29.27 -5.78
C LEU A 21 -27.76 28.08 -6.73
N GLY A 22 -28.94 27.47 -6.78
CA GLY A 22 -29.24 26.31 -7.63
C GLY A 22 -29.04 24.97 -6.90
N GLY A 23 -30.04 24.08 -7.00
CA GLY A 23 -30.09 22.78 -6.33
C GLY A 23 -29.77 21.59 -7.23
N GLY A 24 -29.10 21.80 -8.37
CA GLY A 24 -28.82 20.78 -9.37
C GLY A 24 -27.63 19.86 -9.03
N GLN A 25 -27.17 19.10 -10.03
CA GLN A 25 -26.06 18.14 -9.90
C GLN A 25 -24.74 18.78 -9.43
N VAL A 26 -24.47 20.04 -9.82
CA VAL A 26 -23.27 20.75 -9.36
C VAL A 26 -23.33 20.99 -7.86
N ALA A 27 -24.44 21.52 -7.35
CA ALA A 27 -24.63 21.75 -5.92
C ALA A 27 -24.59 20.43 -5.14
N GLN A 28 -25.25 19.38 -5.64
CA GLN A 28 -25.20 18.04 -5.05
C GLN A 28 -23.77 17.54 -4.79
N ARG A 29 -22.83 17.83 -5.70
CA ARG A 29 -21.42 17.41 -5.54
C ARG A 29 -20.62 18.32 -4.59
N ARG A 30 -21.03 19.57 -4.38
CA ARG A 30 -20.26 20.58 -3.63
C ARG A 30 -20.77 20.80 -2.21
N LEU A 31 -22.06 20.60 -1.95
CA LEU A 31 -22.68 20.78 -0.64
C LEU A 31 -22.03 19.93 0.47
N PRO A 32 -21.70 18.62 0.26
CA PRO A 32 -21.10 17.81 1.32
C PRO A 32 -19.80 18.40 1.86
N ALA A 33 -18.98 19.01 0.99
CA ALA A 33 -17.72 19.63 1.40
C ALA A 33 -17.93 20.91 2.23
N LEU A 34 -18.95 21.71 1.90
CA LEU A 34 -19.32 22.91 2.65
C LEU A 34 -19.89 22.55 4.04
N VAL A 35 -20.77 21.54 4.10
CA VAL A 35 -21.31 21.01 5.36
C VAL A 35 -20.19 20.42 6.22
N ALA A 36 -19.28 19.63 5.65
CA ALA A 36 -18.13 19.07 6.36
C ALA A 36 -17.14 20.15 6.85
N ALA A 37 -17.14 21.35 6.25
CA ALA A 37 -16.38 22.51 6.73
C ALA A 37 -17.09 23.28 7.86
N GLY A 38 -18.31 22.87 8.22
CA GLY A 38 -19.14 23.48 9.25
C GLY A 38 -19.87 24.74 8.82
N ALA A 39 -20.05 24.96 7.51
CA ALA A 39 -20.76 26.12 6.99
C ALA A 39 -22.25 26.11 7.39
N ASP A 40 -22.80 27.29 7.67
CA ASP A 40 -24.25 27.51 7.71
C ASP A 40 -24.74 27.72 6.27
N VAL A 41 -25.16 26.63 5.63
CA VAL A 41 -25.47 26.61 4.19
C VAL A 41 -26.91 27.01 3.93
N GLN A 42 -27.07 28.07 3.15
CA GLN A 42 -28.33 28.64 2.69
C GLN A 42 -28.49 28.34 1.19
N LEU A 43 -29.30 27.33 0.85
CA LEU A 43 -29.61 26.97 -0.54
C LEU A 43 -30.79 27.81 -1.05
N VAL A 44 -30.59 28.57 -2.13
CA VAL A 44 -31.66 29.28 -2.85
C VAL A 44 -31.87 28.61 -4.20
N SER A 45 -32.99 27.91 -4.37
CA SER A 45 -33.31 27.25 -5.63
C SER A 45 -34.80 26.88 -5.69
N PRO A 46 -35.48 27.06 -6.83
CA PRO A 46 -36.89 26.66 -6.99
C PRO A 46 -37.08 25.13 -6.94
N SER A 47 -36.04 24.37 -7.30
CA SER A 47 -36.03 22.90 -7.29
C SER A 47 -34.66 22.37 -6.85
N ALA A 48 -34.60 21.13 -6.39
CA ALA A 48 -33.38 20.47 -5.98
C ALA A 48 -33.40 19.00 -6.42
N THR A 49 -32.22 18.38 -6.53
CA THR A 49 -32.16 16.92 -6.73
C THR A 49 -32.59 16.19 -5.46
N PRO A 50 -33.03 14.92 -5.55
CA PRO A 50 -33.46 14.16 -4.37
C PRO A 50 -32.39 14.10 -3.26
N SER A 51 -31.11 14.02 -3.62
CA SER A 51 -30.01 14.03 -2.65
C SER A 51 -29.90 15.36 -1.90
N VAL A 52 -30.08 16.49 -2.59
CA VAL A 52 -30.03 17.82 -1.97
C VAL A 52 -31.27 18.06 -1.10
N GLU A 53 -32.44 17.60 -1.53
CA GLU A 53 -33.66 17.65 -0.72
C GLU A 53 -33.55 16.79 0.56
N ALA A 54 -32.89 15.64 0.48
CA ALA A 54 -32.60 14.81 1.65
C ALA A 54 -31.71 15.54 2.67
N MET A 55 -30.66 16.25 2.22
CA MET A 55 -29.81 17.07 3.11
C MET A 55 -30.61 18.18 3.82
N ALA A 56 -31.52 18.83 3.10
CA ALA A 56 -32.40 19.85 3.69
C ALA A 56 -33.35 19.23 4.73
N THR A 57 -33.92 18.06 4.42
CA THR A 57 -34.82 17.33 5.33
C THR A 57 -34.09 16.86 6.58
N ALA A 58 -32.82 16.48 6.47
CA ALA A 58 -31.95 16.11 7.59
C ALA A 58 -31.50 17.32 8.43
N GLY A 59 -31.79 18.55 8.01
CA GLY A 59 -31.38 19.78 8.69
C GLY A 59 -29.91 20.16 8.48
N GLU A 60 -29.24 19.55 7.49
CA GLU A 60 -27.83 19.88 7.17
C GLU A 60 -27.69 21.20 6.43
N ILE A 61 -28.74 21.63 5.72
CA ILE A 61 -28.81 22.88 4.96
C ILE A 61 -30.18 23.53 5.12
N THR A 62 -30.25 24.86 5.00
CA THR A 62 -31.52 25.60 4.94
C THR A 62 -31.90 25.83 3.48
N TRP A 63 -33.07 25.34 3.06
CA TRP A 63 -33.52 25.46 1.66
C TRP A 63 -34.64 26.49 1.48
N HIS A 64 -34.33 27.55 0.75
CA HIS A 64 -35.26 28.56 0.25
C HIS A 64 -35.77 28.16 -1.14
N ARG A 65 -37.01 27.65 -1.20
CA ARG A 65 -37.66 27.13 -2.42
C ARG A 65 -38.14 28.23 -3.37
N ARG A 66 -37.22 29.06 -3.84
CA ARG A 66 -37.48 30.17 -4.77
C ARG A 66 -36.29 30.46 -5.68
N ARG A 67 -36.48 31.34 -6.65
CA ARG A 67 -35.40 31.87 -7.48
C ARG A 67 -34.57 32.90 -6.69
N TYR A 68 -33.36 33.13 -7.17
CA TYR A 68 -32.46 34.17 -6.67
C TYR A 68 -33.07 35.57 -6.82
N GLU A 69 -32.90 36.39 -5.79
CA GLU A 69 -33.27 37.80 -5.73
C GLU A 69 -32.09 38.63 -5.20
N ASP A 70 -31.96 39.89 -5.65
CA ASP A 70 -30.91 40.80 -5.18
C ASP A 70 -31.05 41.00 -3.65
N GLY A 71 -29.95 40.83 -2.92
CA GLY A 71 -29.90 40.85 -1.46
C GLY A 71 -29.74 39.47 -0.83
N ASP A 72 -29.87 38.38 -1.59
CA ASP A 72 -29.68 37.01 -1.09
C ASP A 72 -28.26 36.75 -0.54
N LEU A 73 -27.26 37.48 -1.04
CA LEU A 73 -25.87 37.35 -0.60
C LEU A 73 -25.54 38.23 0.60
N THR A 74 -26.49 39.05 1.08
CA THR A 74 -26.29 39.93 2.24
C THR A 74 -25.78 39.13 3.45
N GLY A 75 -24.61 39.53 3.97
CA GLY A 75 -23.98 38.91 5.14
C GLY A 75 -23.39 37.51 4.90
N ALA A 76 -23.37 37.03 3.65
CA ALA A 76 -22.66 35.81 3.29
C ALA A 76 -21.14 36.04 3.29
N TRP A 77 -20.37 34.99 3.57
CA TRP A 77 -18.91 35.00 3.47
C TRP A 77 -18.42 34.43 2.14
N TYR A 78 -19.23 33.56 1.55
CA TYR A 78 -18.92 32.79 0.37
C TYR A 78 -20.22 32.40 -0.36
N ALA A 79 -20.19 32.42 -1.68
CA ALA A 79 -21.31 32.02 -2.51
C ALA A 79 -20.87 31.00 -3.58
N LEU A 80 -21.65 29.93 -3.74
CA LEU A 80 -21.55 29.00 -4.86
C LEU A 80 -22.72 29.23 -5.81
N ILE A 81 -22.42 29.79 -6.97
CA ILE A 81 -23.38 30.11 -8.02
C ILE A 81 -23.41 28.95 -9.02
N ALA A 82 -24.46 28.14 -8.97
CA ALA A 82 -24.61 26.92 -9.74
C ALA A 82 -26.02 26.77 -10.34
N THR A 83 -26.64 27.89 -10.71
CA THR A 83 -27.94 27.90 -11.40
C THR A 83 -27.77 27.70 -12.91
N SER A 84 -28.84 27.25 -13.57
CA SER A 84 -28.92 27.20 -15.03
C SER A 84 -29.40 28.51 -15.68
N ASP A 85 -29.56 29.58 -14.89
CA ASP A 85 -30.01 30.90 -15.33
C ASP A 85 -28.79 31.84 -15.42
N PRO A 86 -28.28 32.13 -16.63
CA PRO A 86 -27.08 32.95 -16.80
C PRO A 86 -27.26 34.39 -16.31
N GLU A 87 -28.48 34.95 -16.42
CA GLU A 87 -28.76 36.31 -15.97
C GLU A 87 -28.77 36.38 -14.44
N ALA A 88 -29.34 35.38 -13.77
CA ALA A 88 -29.23 35.25 -12.32
C ALA A 88 -27.77 35.08 -11.87
N ASN A 89 -26.97 34.27 -12.56
CA ASN A 89 -25.56 34.06 -12.22
C ASN A 89 -24.74 35.36 -12.34
N THR A 90 -24.94 36.14 -13.40
CA THR A 90 -24.28 37.44 -13.58
C THR A 90 -24.70 38.45 -12.51
N ARG A 91 -26.00 38.57 -12.21
CA ARG A 91 -26.49 39.47 -11.16
C ARG A 91 -25.98 39.09 -9.77
N ALA A 92 -25.97 37.80 -9.45
CA ALA A 92 -25.42 37.29 -8.20
C ALA A 92 -23.91 37.54 -8.07
N SER A 93 -23.14 37.38 -9.16
CA SER A 93 -21.70 37.69 -9.14
C SER A 93 -21.48 39.20 -8.89
N ALA A 94 -22.25 40.06 -9.57
CA ALA A 94 -22.20 41.50 -9.37
C ALA A 94 -22.64 41.94 -7.96
N GLU A 95 -23.63 41.28 -7.36
CA GLU A 95 -24.00 41.49 -5.95
C GLU A 95 -22.86 41.08 -5.03
N GLY A 96 -22.25 39.92 -5.27
CA GLY A 96 -21.12 39.44 -4.49
C GLY A 96 -19.96 40.44 -4.46
N GLU A 97 -19.62 41.04 -5.60
CA GLU A 97 -18.59 42.08 -5.66
C GLU A 97 -18.96 43.33 -4.84
N ARG A 98 -20.22 43.79 -4.94
CA ARG A 98 -20.72 44.95 -4.16
C ARG A 98 -20.68 44.69 -2.65
N GLU A 99 -21.08 43.49 -2.23
CA GLU A 99 -21.18 43.07 -0.83
C GLU A 99 -19.88 42.46 -0.27
N ARG A 100 -18.82 42.37 -1.09
CA ARG A 100 -17.52 41.77 -0.74
C ARG A 100 -17.63 40.29 -0.33
N VAL A 101 -18.45 39.55 -1.06
CA VAL A 101 -18.64 38.10 -0.93
C VAL A 101 -17.85 37.39 -2.02
N TRP A 102 -17.05 36.39 -1.64
CA TRP A 102 -16.34 35.55 -2.60
C TRP A 102 -17.30 34.63 -3.33
N CYS A 103 -17.40 34.77 -4.64
CA CYS A 103 -18.33 34.05 -5.51
C CYS A 103 -17.58 33.06 -6.39
N VAL A 104 -17.92 31.78 -6.27
CA VAL A 104 -17.51 30.74 -7.22
C VAL A 104 -18.65 30.47 -8.18
N ARG A 105 -18.37 30.50 -9.46
CA ARG A 105 -19.32 30.20 -10.53
C ARG A 105 -19.03 28.84 -11.16
N ALA A 106 -20.10 28.08 -11.39
CA ALA A 106 -20.02 26.77 -12.03
C ALA A 106 -20.08 26.84 -13.57
N ASP A 107 -20.66 27.90 -14.11
CA ASP A 107 -20.89 28.12 -15.54
C ASP A 107 -19.73 28.88 -16.20
N ASP A 108 -19.16 29.84 -15.50
CA ASP A 108 -18.08 30.69 -16.01
C ASP A 108 -17.06 31.01 -14.92
N ALA A 109 -15.88 30.39 -15.03
CA ALA A 109 -14.81 30.57 -14.06
C ALA A 109 -14.10 31.93 -14.17
N ASP A 110 -14.19 32.64 -15.30
CA ASP A 110 -13.51 33.92 -15.48
C ASP A 110 -14.29 35.09 -14.87
N GLU A 111 -15.60 34.95 -14.78
CA GLU A 111 -16.52 35.90 -14.14
C GLU A 111 -16.74 35.60 -12.64
N ALA A 112 -15.90 34.73 -12.05
CA ALA A 112 -15.90 34.37 -10.64
C ALA A 112 -14.84 35.16 -9.86
N THR A 113 -15.14 35.54 -8.61
CA THR A 113 -14.17 36.23 -7.74
C THR A 113 -13.36 35.25 -6.89
N ALA A 114 -13.75 33.96 -6.87
CA ALA A 114 -13.00 32.89 -6.26
C ALA A 114 -13.05 31.60 -7.11
N TRP A 115 -12.09 30.71 -6.87
CA TRP A 115 -12.04 29.39 -7.47
C TRP A 115 -11.96 28.30 -6.40
N THR A 116 -12.73 27.23 -6.57
CA THR A 116 -12.57 26.03 -5.74
C THR A 116 -11.53 25.09 -6.37
N PRO A 117 -10.36 24.86 -5.73
CA PRO A 117 -9.36 23.94 -6.25
C PRO A 117 -9.86 22.49 -6.33
N ALA A 118 -9.14 21.66 -7.09
CA ALA A 118 -9.24 20.22 -6.90
C ALA A 118 -8.58 19.88 -5.56
N THR A 119 -9.39 19.48 -4.57
CA THR A 119 -8.91 19.15 -3.24
C THR A 119 -8.93 17.66 -2.96
N GLY A 120 -7.89 17.15 -2.31
CA GLY A 120 -7.79 15.79 -1.81
C GLY A 120 -7.23 15.77 -0.40
N ARG A 121 -7.47 14.71 0.36
CA ARG A 121 -6.96 14.55 1.72
C ARG A 121 -6.17 13.25 1.83
N SER A 122 -4.97 13.32 2.40
CA SER A 122 -4.14 12.15 2.69
C SER A 122 -3.34 12.42 3.96
N ALA A 123 -3.21 11.42 4.85
CA ALA A 123 -2.37 11.46 6.04
C ALA A 123 -2.45 12.73 6.92
N GLY A 124 -3.62 13.38 6.99
CA GLY A 124 -3.82 14.62 7.76
C GLY A 124 -3.51 15.93 7.00
N PHE A 125 -3.11 15.85 5.74
CA PHE A 125 -2.90 16.98 4.84
C PHE A 125 -4.13 17.22 3.96
N THR A 126 -4.32 18.47 3.56
CA THR A 126 -5.21 18.82 2.44
C THR A 126 -4.34 19.27 1.28
N VAL A 127 -4.42 18.54 0.16
CA VAL A 127 -3.79 18.91 -1.10
C VAL A 127 -4.82 19.71 -1.89
N ALA A 128 -4.44 20.88 -2.38
CA ALA A 128 -5.28 21.71 -3.23
C ALA A 128 -4.49 22.08 -4.49
N VAL A 129 -5.02 21.71 -5.66
CA VAL A 129 -4.40 22.00 -6.95
C VAL A 129 -5.23 23.05 -7.69
N LEU A 130 -4.56 24.13 -8.07
CA LEU A 130 -5.07 25.23 -8.92
C LEU A 130 -4.23 25.29 -10.19
N THR A 131 -4.88 25.48 -11.33
CA THR A 131 -4.19 25.79 -12.59
C THR A 131 -4.06 27.30 -12.74
N THR A 132 -2.85 27.77 -13.03
CA THR A 132 -2.54 29.20 -13.22
C THR A 132 -2.74 29.67 -14.64
N ASP A 133 -2.77 28.75 -15.61
CA ASP A 133 -3.00 29.07 -17.01
C ASP A 133 -4.51 29.12 -17.29
N ALA A 134 -4.99 30.28 -17.74
CA ALA A 134 -6.40 30.51 -18.05
C ALA A 134 -6.80 29.86 -19.39
N GLU A 135 -5.86 29.70 -20.33
CA GLU A 135 -6.13 29.12 -21.66
C GLU A 135 -6.17 27.59 -21.64
N ASP A 136 -5.58 26.95 -20.61
CA ASP A 136 -5.47 25.49 -20.47
C ASP A 136 -6.16 24.95 -19.18
N ARG A 137 -7.27 25.60 -18.76
CA ARG A 137 -8.08 25.12 -17.62
C ARG A 137 -8.82 23.83 -17.98
N ASP A 138 -8.17 22.68 -17.81
CA ASP A 138 -8.80 21.36 -17.82
C ASP A 138 -9.06 20.86 -16.39
N PRO A 139 -10.31 20.87 -15.90
CA PRO A 139 -10.66 20.35 -14.58
C PRO A 139 -10.29 18.87 -14.38
N ARG A 140 -10.24 18.07 -15.46
CA ARG A 140 -9.86 16.65 -15.39
C ARG A 140 -8.36 16.52 -15.16
N ARG A 141 -7.53 17.30 -15.84
CA ARG A 141 -6.09 17.35 -15.60
C ARG A 141 -5.77 17.81 -14.18
N THR A 142 -6.44 18.87 -13.69
CA THR A 142 -6.27 19.35 -12.31
C THR A 142 -6.65 18.28 -11.28
N ALA A 143 -7.74 17.56 -11.53
CA ALA A 143 -8.16 16.42 -10.72
C ALA A 143 -7.14 15.28 -10.75
N ALA A 144 -6.62 14.92 -11.93
CA ALA A 144 -5.63 13.87 -12.10
C ALA A 144 -4.31 14.18 -11.38
N VAL A 145 -3.83 15.44 -11.45
CA VAL A 145 -2.64 15.87 -10.69
C VAL A 145 -2.86 15.75 -9.19
N ARG A 146 -4.02 16.21 -8.69
CA ARG A 146 -4.40 16.03 -7.27
C ARG A 146 -4.41 14.55 -6.91
N ASP A 147 -5.03 13.70 -7.73
CA ASP A 147 -5.16 12.26 -7.46
C ASP A 147 -3.79 11.59 -7.41
N ALA A 148 -2.90 11.90 -8.36
CA ALA A 148 -1.52 11.43 -8.36
C ALA A 148 -0.74 11.86 -7.11
N ILE A 149 -0.93 13.11 -6.63
CA ILE A 149 -0.28 13.58 -5.41
C ILE A 149 -0.83 12.85 -4.18
N VAL A 150 -2.15 12.68 -4.09
CA VAL A 150 -2.82 12.00 -2.98
C VAL A 150 -2.42 10.52 -2.93
N GLU A 151 -2.38 9.86 -4.09
CA GLU A 151 -1.94 8.48 -4.26
C GLU A 151 -0.46 8.34 -3.90
N GLY A 152 0.40 9.23 -4.40
CA GLY A 152 1.82 9.19 -4.08
C GLY A 152 2.13 9.41 -2.60
N LEU A 153 1.35 10.26 -1.92
CA LEU A 153 1.43 10.42 -0.46
C LEU A 153 0.91 9.18 0.30
N HIS A 154 -0.01 8.43 -0.29
CA HIS A 154 -0.60 7.24 0.32
C HIS A 154 0.30 6.00 0.16
N ASP A 155 0.84 5.78 -1.04
CA ASP A 155 1.72 4.65 -1.36
C ASP A 155 3.19 4.86 -0.94
N GLY A 156 3.55 6.10 -0.62
CA GLY A 156 4.88 6.47 -0.13
C GLY A 156 5.88 6.86 -1.24
N THR A 157 5.45 6.95 -2.50
CA THR A 157 6.28 7.47 -3.61
C THR A 157 6.54 8.97 -3.49
N LEU A 158 5.62 9.73 -2.88
CA LEU A 158 5.84 11.10 -2.44
C LEU A 158 6.08 11.12 -0.93
N VAL A 159 7.31 11.46 -0.54
CA VAL A 159 7.70 11.54 0.87
C VAL A 159 7.46 12.95 1.39
N ALA A 160 6.63 13.08 2.42
CA ALA A 160 6.45 14.31 3.20
C ALA A 160 6.84 14.02 4.66
N PRO A 161 8.14 14.17 5.04
CA PRO A 161 8.61 13.74 6.36
C PRO A 161 7.88 14.47 7.49
N HIS A 162 7.31 13.71 8.43
CA HIS A 162 6.74 14.28 9.65
C HIS A 162 7.88 14.71 10.62
N HIS A 163 8.06 16.02 10.84
CA HIS A 163 8.89 16.56 11.92
C HIS A 163 8.15 16.63 13.29
N ARG A 164 7.32 15.63 13.61
CA ARG A 164 6.79 15.45 14.98
C ARG A 164 7.78 14.63 15.81
N PRO A 165 7.72 14.65 17.16
CA PRO A 165 8.51 13.74 17.97
C PRO A 165 8.15 12.32 17.50
N ARG A 166 9.13 11.67 16.87
CA ARG A 166 8.97 10.41 16.15
C ARG A 166 8.34 9.39 17.08
N ALA A 167 7.49 8.52 16.55
CA ALA A 167 7.11 7.31 17.27
C ALA A 167 8.39 6.47 17.42
N THR A 168 9.11 6.68 18.52
CA THR A 168 10.30 5.93 18.90
C THR A 168 9.94 4.46 19.02
N GLY A 169 10.69 3.58 18.37
CA GLY A 169 10.40 2.15 18.37
C GLY A 169 10.96 1.44 17.16
N VAL A 170 10.64 0.15 17.07
CA VAL A 170 11.08 -0.73 15.98
C VAL A 170 9.87 -1.14 15.13
N ALA A 171 10.04 -1.12 13.82
CA ALA A 171 9.11 -1.71 12.87
C ALA A 171 9.73 -2.96 12.22
N LEU A 172 9.18 -4.13 12.50
CA LEU A 172 9.50 -5.36 11.75
C LEU A 172 8.66 -5.38 10.47
N VAL A 173 9.31 -5.22 9.32
CA VAL A 173 8.63 -5.08 8.03
C VAL A 173 8.98 -6.26 7.12
N GLY A 174 7.95 -6.96 6.66
CA GLY A 174 8.08 -7.93 5.57
C GLY A 174 8.25 -7.22 4.23
N GLY A 175 9.42 -7.39 3.62
CA GLY A 175 9.78 -6.81 2.33
C GLY A 175 9.28 -7.60 1.12
N GLY A 176 8.67 -8.78 1.32
CA GLY A 176 8.26 -9.63 0.21
C GLY A 176 9.41 -10.48 -0.35
N PRO A 177 9.15 -11.28 -1.41
CA PRO A 177 10.04 -12.35 -1.86
C PRO A 177 11.28 -11.90 -2.64
N GLY A 178 11.31 -10.65 -3.13
CA GLY A 178 12.42 -10.12 -3.92
C GLY A 178 12.05 -8.85 -4.68
N ASP A 179 10.98 -8.90 -5.47
CA ASP A 179 10.45 -7.75 -6.20
C ASP A 179 10.09 -6.59 -5.25
N PRO A 180 10.66 -5.39 -5.42
CA PRO A 180 10.39 -4.22 -4.57
C PRO A 180 8.92 -3.79 -4.57
N ASP A 181 8.13 -4.12 -5.60
CA ASP A 181 6.71 -3.76 -5.68
C ASP A 181 5.80 -4.72 -4.90
N LEU A 182 6.35 -5.84 -4.42
CA LEU A 182 5.64 -6.77 -3.54
C LEU A 182 5.75 -6.40 -2.06
N ILE A 183 6.40 -5.29 -1.71
CA ILE A 183 6.29 -4.70 -0.37
C ILE A 183 4.88 -4.12 -0.18
N THR A 184 4.36 -4.21 1.04
CA THR A 184 3.09 -3.56 1.37
C THR A 184 3.24 -2.04 1.42
N VAL A 185 2.15 -1.31 1.13
CA VAL A 185 2.08 0.16 1.28
C VAL A 185 2.53 0.61 2.68
N ARG A 186 2.10 -0.10 3.72
CA ARG A 186 2.51 0.20 5.10
C ARG A 186 4.02 -0.01 5.31
N GLY A 187 4.60 -1.05 4.70
CA GLY A 187 6.03 -1.31 4.75
C GLY A 187 6.83 -0.20 4.05
N ARG A 188 6.43 0.20 2.85
CA ARG A 188 7.06 1.28 2.08
C ARG A 188 7.03 2.61 2.84
N ARG A 189 5.88 2.96 3.43
CA ARG A 189 5.76 4.16 4.27
C ARG A 189 6.72 4.15 5.48
N LEU A 190 6.83 3.03 6.19
CA LEU A 190 7.73 2.95 7.36
C LEU A 190 9.20 2.99 6.96
N LEU A 191 9.58 2.40 5.82
CA LEU A 191 10.93 2.53 5.26
C LEU A 191 11.27 3.99 4.93
N ALA A 192 10.34 4.74 4.34
CA ALA A 192 10.54 6.15 4.00
C ALA A 192 10.69 7.07 5.22
N GLU A 193 10.18 6.66 6.38
CA GLU A 193 10.25 7.40 7.65
C GLU A 193 11.43 6.97 8.55
N ALA A 194 12.15 5.90 8.19
CA ALA A 194 13.17 5.29 9.02
C ALA A 194 14.41 6.18 9.18
N ASP A 195 15.00 6.16 10.38
CA ASP A 195 16.36 6.66 10.61
C ASP A 195 17.40 5.58 10.35
N VAL A 196 17.04 4.33 10.64
CA VAL A 196 17.92 3.16 10.53
C VAL A 196 17.14 2.02 9.91
N VAL A 197 17.73 1.36 8.91
CA VAL A 197 17.19 0.14 8.31
C VAL A 197 18.17 -1.01 8.54
N ILE A 198 17.76 -2.00 9.33
CA ILE A 198 18.50 -3.24 9.54
C ILE A 198 17.93 -4.31 8.61
N ALA A 199 18.64 -4.65 7.55
CA ALA A 199 18.15 -5.53 6.48
C ALA A 199 18.82 -6.90 6.49
N ASP A 200 18.04 -7.95 6.22
CA ASP A 200 18.58 -9.29 5.97
C ASP A 200 19.15 -9.43 4.56
N ARG A 201 20.04 -10.42 4.39
CA ARG A 201 20.57 -10.82 3.08
C ARG A 201 19.46 -11.16 2.06
N LEU A 202 18.36 -11.74 2.56
CA LEU A 202 17.21 -12.22 1.78
C LEU A 202 16.13 -11.14 1.57
N GLY A 203 16.30 -9.93 2.11
CA GLY A 203 15.39 -8.82 1.85
C GLY A 203 15.54 -8.26 0.43
N PRO A 204 14.51 -7.60 -0.10
CA PRO A 204 14.57 -6.90 -1.39
C PRO A 204 15.62 -5.78 -1.33
N ARG A 205 16.81 -6.05 -1.87
CA ARG A 205 17.95 -5.11 -1.83
C ARG A 205 17.69 -3.84 -2.63
N ASP A 206 16.87 -3.95 -3.66
CA ASP A 206 16.52 -2.82 -4.52
C ASP A 206 15.79 -1.74 -3.72
N LEU A 207 14.97 -2.12 -2.73
CA LEU A 207 14.35 -1.15 -1.80
C LEU A 207 15.37 -0.36 -0.98
N LEU A 208 16.56 -0.92 -0.71
CA LEU A 208 17.60 -0.21 0.03
C LEU A 208 18.25 0.88 -0.83
N ALA A 209 18.25 0.72 -2.17
CA ALA A 209 18.79 1.72 -3.09
C ALA A 209 17.89 2.95 -3.22
N GLU A 210 16.59 2.80 -2.93
CA GLU A 210 15.60 3.88 -2.94
C GLU A 210 15.59 4.69 -1.63
N LEU A 211 16.29 4.22 -0.58
CA LEU A 211 16.30 4.90 0.71
C LEU A 211 16.98 6.27 0.62
N PRO A 212 16.47 7.29 1.33
CA PRO A 212 17.11 8.59 1.40
C PRO A 212 18.57 8.51 1.92
N PRO A 213 19.49 9.38 1.46
CA PRO A 213 20.91 9.33 1.85
C PRO A 213 21.22 9.49 3.34
N HIS A 214 20.26 10.00 4.12
CA HIS A 214 20.41 10.19 5.57
C HIS A 214 20.06 8.93 6.39
N VAL A 215 19.46 7.91 5.76
CA VAL A 215 19.07 6.67 6.43
C VAL A 215 20.30 5.78 6.62
N GLU A 216 20.55 5.36 7.85
CA GLU A 216 21.63 4.43 8.17
C GLU A 216 21.21 3.01 7.80
N VAL A 217 21.94 2.34 6.90
CA VAL A 217 21.63 0.98 6.46
C VAL A 217 22.62 -0.02 7.07
N ILE A 218 22.10 -0.96 7.86
CA ILE A 218 22.87 -2.01 8.54
C ILE A 218 22.54 -3.36 7.89
N ASP A 219 23.56 -3.99 7.30
CA ASP A 219 23.44 -5.35 6.76
C ASP A 219 23.59 -6.37 7.90
N ALA A 220 22.50 -7.04 8.24
CA ALA A 220 22.46 -8.05 9.30
C ALA A 220 23.45 -9.20 9.07
N ALA A 221 23.82 -9.48 7.81
CA ALA A 221 24.76 -10.54 7.48
C ALA A 221 26.24 -10.16 7.62
N LYS A 222 26.54 -8.86 7.84
CA LYS A 222 27.90 -8.35 8.10
C LYS A 222 28.17 -8.13 9.59
N ILE A 223 27.18 -8.35 10.44
CA ILE A 223 27.35 -8.30 11.89
C ILE A 223 28.28 -9.47 12.27
N PRO A 224 29.46 -9.21 12.88
CA PRO A 224 30.40 -10.25 13.24
C PRO A 224 29.76 -11.25 14.22
N TYR A 225 30.36 -12.43 14.40
CA TYR A 225 29.93 -13.56 15.26
C TYR A 225 29.20 -14.73 14.55
N GLY A 226 29.32 -15.94 15.10
CA GLY A 226 28.73 -17.17 14.54
C GLY A 226 27.19 -17.18 14.54
N ARG A 227 26.54 -18.11 13.81
CA ARG A 227 25.07 -18.11 13.54
C ARG A 227 24.15 -17.88 14.76
N PHE A 228 24.47 -18.43 15.94
CA PHE A 228 23.68 -18.20 17.15
C PHE A 228 23.87 -16.78 17.70
N MET A 229 25.13 -16.34 17.82
CA MET A 229 25.50 -14.99 18.21
C MET A 229 24.99 -13.93 17.22
N ALA A 230 24.82 -14.29 15.95
CA ALA A 230 24.33 -13.39 14.92
C ALA A 230 22.89 -12.91 15.18
N GLN A 231 22.01 -13.75 15.76
CA GLN A 231 20.64 -13.31 16.08
C GLN A 231 20.61 -12.40 17.30
N GLU A 232 21.36 -12.73 18.36
CA GLU A 232 21.48 -11.83 19.51
C GLU A 232 22.08 -10.50 19.11
N ALA A 233 23.07 -10.49 18.22
CA ALA A 233 23.67 -9.26 17.72
C ALA A 233 22.67 -8.41 16.90
N ILE A 234 21.80 -9.03 16.10
CA ILE A 234 20.69 -8.32 15.43
C ILE A 234 19.73 -7.74 16.47
N ASN A 235 19.34 -8.53 17.48
CA ASN A 235 18.43 -8.07 18.54
C ASN A 235 19.03 -6.87 19.29
N ASN A 236 20.31 -6.94 19.66
CA ASN A 236 21.02 -5.86 20.32
C ASN A 236 21.11 -4.62 19.43
N ALA A 237 21.40 -4.77 18.14
CA ALA A 237 21.42 -3.64 17.21
C ALA A 237 20.04 -2.95 17.13
N LEU A 238 18.94 -3.72 17.11
CA LEU A 238 17.59 -3.16 17.13
C LEU A 238 17.32 -2.38 18.43
N ILE A 239 17.71 -2.94 19.57
CA ILE A 239 17.53 -2.35 20.90
C ILE A 239 18.35 -1.05 21.01
N GLU A 240 19.66 -1.10 20.72
CA GLU A 240 20.58 0.03 20.83
C GLU A 240 20.13 1.24 20.02
N HIS A 241 19.68 1.03 18.77
CA HIS A 241 19.24 2.14 17.92
C HIS A 241 17.88 2.70 18.38
N ALA A 242 16.98 1.85 18.87
CA ALA A 242 15.71 2.31 19.41
C ALA A 242 15.88 3.08 20.73
N GLU A 243 16.82 2.68 21.60
CA GLU A 243 17.17 3.40 22.84
C GLU A 243 17.79 4.78 22.56
N GLN A 244 18.44 4.96 21.41
CA GLN A 244 18.89 6.27 20.93
C GLN A 244 17.74 7.17 20.43
N GLY A 245 16.49 6.68 20.48
CA GLY A 245 15.31 7.39 20.01
C GLY A 245 15.16 7.41 18.48
N LYS A 246 15.90 6.56 17.75
CA LYS A 246 15.81 6.45 16.30
C LYS A 246 14.55 5.67 15.90
N ALA A 247 13.96 6.01 14.76
CA ALA A 247 12.95 5.18 14.10
C ALA A 247 13.64 4.02 13.36
N VAL A 248 13.54 2.80 13.89
CA VAL A 248 14.27 1.64 13.38
C VAL A 248 13.35 0.74 12.56
N VAL A 249 13.72 0.42 11.33
CA VAL A 249 13.04 -0.60 10.52
C VAL A 249 13.92 -1.84 10.42
N ARG A 250 13.37 -2.98 10.83
CA ARG A 250 13.92 -4.30 10.57
C ARG A 250 13.29 -4.86 9.30
N LEU A 251 13.99 -4.74 8.16
CA LEU A 251 13.51 -5.22 6.87
C LEU A 251 13.86 -6.70 6.67
N LYS A 252 12.83 -7.54 6.57
CA LYS A 252 12.96 -9.00 6.45
C LYS A 252 12.45 -9.48 5.10
N GLY A 253 13.13 -10.45 4.50
CA GLY A 253 12.64 -11.10 3.28
C GLY A 253 11.36 -11.90 3.55
N GLY A 254 10.41 -11.87 2.61
CA GLY A 254 9.12 -12.52 2.72
C GLY A 254 8.26 -11.91 3.82
N ASP A 255 7.74 -12.77 4.71
CA ASP A 255 6.95 -12.37 5.87
C ASP A 255 7.78 -12.54 7.17
N PRO A 256 7.70 -11.59 8.14
CA PRO A 256 8.47 -11.66 9.38
C PRO A 256 8.27 -12.93 10.20
N TYR A 257 7.08 -13.53 10.16
CA TYR A 257 6.67 -14.66 11.00
C TYR A 257 6.66 -16.00 10.28
N VAL A 258 6.90 -16.03 8.97
CA VAL A 258 7.06 -17.28 8.20
C VAL A 258 8.54 -17.62 8.07
N TYR A 259 9.05 -18.44 8.99
CA TYR A 259 10.46 -18.86 9.06
C TYR A 259 11.49 -17.71 9.12
N GLY A 260 11.04 -16.49 9.40
CA GLY A 260 11.88 -15.29 9.48
C GLY A 260 12.44 -15.00 10.87
N ARG A 261 12.10 -15.80 11.90
CA ARG A 261 12.47 -15.54 13.32
C ARG A 261 11.98 -14.21 13.89
N GLY A 262 11.00 -13.57 13.26
CA GLY A 262 10.53 -12.24 13.69
C GLY A 262 9.99 -12.21 15.12
N MET A 263 9.39 -13.32 15.61
CA MET A 263 8.89 -13.36 16.98
C MET A 263 10.01 -13.33 18.03
N GLU A 264 11.19 -13.90 17.72
CA GLU A 264 12.35 -13.82 18.62
C GLU A 264 12.84 -12.37 18.76
N GLU A 265 12.87 -11.63 17.64
CA GLU A 265 13.22 -10.19 17.61
C GLU A 265 12.17 -9.37 18.42
N VAL A 266 10.88 -9.65 18.25
CA VAL A 266 9.79 -9.00 19.00
C VAL A 266 9.87 -9.28 20.50
N GLN A 267 10.17 -10.53 20.89
CA GLN A 267 10.32 -10.91 22.29
C GLN A 267 11.48 -10.18 22.96
N ALA A 268 12.62 -10.06 22.26
CA ALA A 268 13.78 -9.30 22.76
C ALA A 268 13.44 -7.81 22.97
N LEU A 269 12.75 -7.20 22.01
CA LEU A 269 12.30 -5.81 22.10
C LEU A 269 11.30 -5.60 23.24
N ALA A 270 10.35 -6.51 23.41
CA ALA A 270 9.38 -6.47 24.50
C ALA A 270 10.07 -6.60 25.87
N ALA A 271 11.08 -7.47 26.00
CA ALA A 271 11.88 -7.60 27.21
C ALA A 271 12.66 -6.33 27.55
N ALA A 272 13.08 -5.57 26.52
CA ALA A 272 13.73 -4.26 26.67
C ALA A 272 12.74 -3.08 26.84
N GLY A 273 11.42 -3.32 26.82
CA GLY A 273 10.41 -2.27 26.94
C GLY A 273 10.26 -1.39 25.70
N ILE A 274 10.76 -1.84 24.54
CA ILE A 274 10.73 -1.09 23.28
C ILE A 274 9.46 -1.43 22.50
N PRO A 275 8.64 -0.43 22.10
CA PRO A 275 7.46 -0.70 21.30
C PRO A 275 7.84 -1.21 19.92
N CYS A 276 7.25 -2.34 19.53
CA CYS A 276 7.47 -2.95 18.23
C CYS A 276 6.17 -3.00 17.42
N THR A 277 6.22 -2.50 16.18
CA THR A 277 5.15 -2.67 15.18
C THR A 277 5.55 -3.77 14.21
N VAL A 278 4.67 -4.73 13.94
CA VAL A 278 4.91 -5.75 12.92
C VAL A 278 4.03 -5.47 11.70
N VAL A 279 4.65 -5.45 10.52
CA VAL A 279 3.99 -5.29 9.23
C VAL A 279 4.21 -6.58 8.44
N PRO A 280 3.13 -7.36 8.17
CA PRO A 280 3.21 -8.55 7.36
C PRO A 280 3.76 -8.28 5.96
N GLY A 281 4.40 -9.30 5.39
CA GLY A 281 4.89 -9.26 4.01
C GLY A 281 4.32 -10.40 3.18
N ILE A 282 4.49 -10.31 1.87
CA ILE A 282 4.07 -11.39 0.98
C ILE A 282 5.08 -12.55 1.10
N SER A 283 4.65 -13.66 1.71
CA SER A 283 5.52 -14.83 1.91
C SER A 283 5.92 -15.49 0.59
N SER A 284 7.20 -15.84 0.47
CA SER A 284 7.75 -16.58 -0.67
C SER A 284 7.10 -17.95 -0.88
N SER A 285 6.51 -18.54 0.16
CA SER A 285 5.79 -19.81 0.06
C SER A 285 4.53 -19.74 -0.82
N ILE A 286 4.03 -18.54 -1.11
CA ILE A 286 2.82 -18.32 -1.92
C ILE A 286 3.17 -17.54 -3.19
N SER A 287 3.90 -16.43 -3.06
CA SER A 287 4.18 -15.53 -4.18
C SER A 287 5.16 -16.09 -5.19
N VAL A 288 6.20 -16.81 -4.75
CA VAL A 288 7.19 -17.39 -5.68
C VAL A 288 6.57 -18.47 -6.57
N PRO A 289 5.76 -19.42 -6.05
CA PRO A 289 4.96 -20.31 -6.90
C PRO A 289 4.06 -19.54 -7.88
N SER A 290 3.35 -18.52 -7.39
CA SER A 290 2.45 -17.71 -8.23
C SER A 290 3.19 -17.02 -9.38
N ALA A 291 4.35 -16.43 -9.13
CA ALA A 291 5.19 -15.77 -10.15
C ALA A 291 5.81 -16.77 -11.14
N ALA A 292 5.80 -18.06 -10.83
CA ALA A 292 6.20 -19.14 -11.71
C ALA A 292 5.01 -19.82 -12.41
N GLY A 293 3.79 -19.28 -12.27
CA GLY A 293 2.57 -19.85 -12.84
C GLY A 293 2.03 -21.08 -12.11
N ILE A 294 2.45 -21.32 -10.86
CA ILE A 294 2.04 -22.46 -10.04
C ILE A 294 1.15 -21.96 -8.90
N PRO A 295 -0.17 -22.24 -8.92
CA PRO A 295 -1.02 -21.91 -7.78
C PRO A 295 -0.76 -22.89 -6.62
N VAL A 296 -0.73 -22.42 -5.38
CA VAL A 296 -0.54 -23.31 -4.22
C VAL A 296 -1.77 -24.19 -3.93
N THR A 297 -2.93 -23.83 -4.45
CA THR A 297 -4.18 -24.60 -4.41
C THR A 297 -4.88 -24.52 -5.75
N HIS A 298 -5.53 -25.59 -6.20
CA HIS A 298 -6.32 -25.58 -7.43
C HIS A 298 -7.51 -26.54 -7.32
N ARG A 299 -8.69 -26.10 -7.77
CA ARG A 299 -9.93 -26.87 -7.66
C ARG A 299 -9.78 -28.21 -8.37
N GLY A 300 -10.14 -29.31 -7.70
CA GLY A 300 -10.03 -30.65 -8.25
C GLY A 300 -8.61 -31.22 -8.29
N VAL A 301 -7.62 -30.48 -7.77
CA VAL A 301 -6.19 -30.87 -7.77
C VAL A 301 -5.62 -30.82 -6.35
N ALA A 302 -5.71 -29.67 -5.66
CA ALA A 302 -5.24 -29.53 -4.28
C ALA A 302 -6.18 -28.61 -3.48
N HIS A 303 -6.77 -29.15 -2.40
CA HIS A 303 -7.64 -28.41 -1.48
C HIS A 303 -6.94 -27.97 -0.18
N GLU A 304 -5.68 -28.39 -0.02
CA GLU A 304 -4.83 -28.09 1.12
C GLU A 304 -3.42 -27.80 0.61
N PHE A 305 -2.67 -26.97 1.34
CA PHE A 305 -1.25 -26.81 1.13
C PHE A 305 -0.54 -26.72 2.48
N THR A 306 0.69 -27.24 2.54
CA THR A 306 1.52 -27.24 3.75
C THR A 306 2.85 -26.59 3.44
N VAL A 307 3.34 -25.73 4.34
CA VAL A 307 4.65 -25.08 4.20
C VAL A 307 5.58 -25.59 5.29
N VAL A 308 6.72 -26.17 4.91
CA VAL A 308 7.74 -26.68 5.85
C VAL A 308 9.11 -26.10 5.58
N SER A 309 9.97 -26.10 6.60
CA SER A 309 11.40 -25.81 6.46
C SER A 309 12.17 -27.10 6.20
N GLY A 310 12.94 -27.11 5.11
CA GLY A 310 13.90 -28.16 4.79
C GLY A 310 15.33 -27.86 5.27
N HIS A 311 15.50 -26.90 6.20
CA HIS A 311 16.83 -26.51 6.69
C HIS A 311 17.55 -27.66 7.43
N ILE A 312 16.76 -28.45 8.17
CA ILE A 312 17.20 -29.64 8.92
C ILE A 312 16.81 -30.88 8.10
N ALA A 313 17.70 -31.87 8.03
CA ALA A 313 17.45 -33.10 7.29
C ALA A 313 16.33 -33.93 7.94
N PRO A 314 15.58 -34.75 7.17
CA PRO A 314 14.48 -35.55 7.72
C PRO A 314 14.85 -36.55 8.81
N ASP A 315 16.06 -37.10 8.76
CA ASP A 315 16.60 -38.11 9.66
C ASP A 315 17.34 -37.52 10.88
N ASP A 316 17.47 -36.20 10.95
CA ASP A 316 18.09 -35.51 12.08
C ASP A 316 17.10 -35.43 13.26
N GLU A 317 17.55 -35.78 14.46
CA GLU A 317 16.72 -35.77 15.68
C GLU A 317 16.12 -34.40 16.02
N ARG A 318 16.70 -33.31 15.49
CA ARG A 318 16.19 -31.93 15.67
C ARG A 318 15.05 -31.60 14.71
N SER A 319 14.78 -32.46 13.73
CA SER A 319 13.71 -32.28 12.76
C SER A 319 12.37 -32.49 13.43
N LEU A 320 11.57 -31.43 13.52
CA LEU A 320 10.22 -31.48 14.10
C LEU A 320 9.14 -31.78 13.04
N VAL A 321 9.54 -31.96 11.78
CA VAL A 321 8.61 -32.17 10.66
C VAL A 321 8.20 -33.64 10.60
N ASP A 322 6.90 -33.90 10.60
CA ASP A 322 6.34 -35.25 10.42
C ASP A 322 6.35 -35.67 8.95
N TRP A 323 7.53 -36.07 8.47
CA TRP A 323 7.73 -36.51 7.08
C TRP A 323 6.84 -37.69 6.66
N PRO A 324 6.60 -38.71 7.51
CA PRO A 324 5.63 -39.76 7.22
C PRO A 324 4.23 -39.22 6.92
N ALA A 325 3.71 -38.30 7.75
CA ALA A 325 2.40 -37.69 7.49
C ALA A 325 2.39 -36.92 6.16
N LEU A 326 3.40 -36.09 5.90
CA LEU A 326 3.51 -35.31 4.67
C LEU A 326 3.55 -36.18 3.40
N ALA A 327 4.15 -37.36 3.47
CA ALA A 327 4.18 -38.30 2.35
C ALA A 327 2.79 -38.79 1.95
N THR A 328 1.86 -38.87 2.91
CA THR A 328 0.48 -39.34 2.70
C THR A 328 -0.49 -38.24 2.27
N LEU A 329 -0.12 -36.97 2.45
CA LEU A 329 -0.95 -35.83 2.03
C LEU A 329 -1.06 -35.75 0.51
N ARG A 330 -2.25 -35.36 0.04
CA ARG A 330 -2.56 -35.20 -1.39
C ARG A 330 -2.46 -33.76 -1.87
N GLY A 331 -2.43 -32.79 -0.95
CA GLY A 331 -2.29 -31.39 -1.29
C GLY A 331 -0.89 -30.99 -1.76
N THR A 332 -0.69 -29.68 -1.83
CA THR A 332 0.59 -29.08 -2.24
C THR A 332 1.54 -29.00 -1.04
N LEU A 333 2.77 -29.47 -1.22
CA LEU A 333 3.82 -29.28 -0.23
C LEU A 333 4.81 -28.22 -0.73
N VAL A 334 4.99 -27.15 0.04
CA VAL A 334 5.97 -26.11 -0.23
C VAL A 334 7.10 -26.21 0.78
N ILE A 335 8.34 -26.36 0.31
CA ILE A 335 9.52 -26.47 1.15
C ILE A 335 10.39 -25.22 0.97
N LEU A 336 10.64 -24.53 2.07
CA LEU A 336 11.59 -23.42 2.15
C LEU A 336 12.92 -23.91 2.68
N MET A 337 14.02 -23.26 2.28
CA MET A 337 15.38 -23.57 2.78
C MET A 337 15.82 -25.04 2.57
N GLY A 338 15.25 -25.73 1.58
CA GLY A 338 15.44 -27.17 1.37
C GLY A 338 16.46 -27.56 0.30
N VAL A 339 17.06 -26.62 -0.43
CA VAL A 339 17.87 -26.90 -1.65
C VAL A 339 18.95 -27.96 -1.39
N ASP A 340 19.81 -27.79 -0.39
CA ASP A 340 20.90 -28.75 -0.18
C ASP A 340 20.42 -30.14 0.30
N LYS A 341 19.18 -30.25 0.79
CA LYS A 341 18.62 -31.46 1.41
C LYS A 341 17.51 -32.10 0.57
N ILE A 342 17.22 -31.53 -0.61
CA ILE A 342 16.08 -31.96 -1.43
C ILE A 342 16.15 -33.43 -1.83
N GLY A 343 17.34 -33.97 -2.11
CA GLY A 343 17.49 -35.39 -2.40
C GLY A 343 17.05 -36.27 -1.23
N ARG A 344 17.50 -35.94 -0.01
CA ARG A 344 17.13 -36.68 1.20
C ARG A 344 15.65 -36.54 1.55
N ILE A 345 15.10 -35.36 1.33
CA ILE A 345 13.67 -35.10 1.50
C ILE A 345 12.85 -35.94 0.51
N ALA A 346 13.23 -35.96 -0.77
CA ALA A 346 12.52 -36.72 -1.80
C ALA A 346 12.57 -38.24 -1.54
N GLU A 347 13.73 -38.76 -1.15
CA GLU A 347 13.90 -40.15 -0.72
C GLU A 347 12.98 -40.48 0.46
N THR A 348 12.93 -39.61 1.48
CA THR A 348 12.11 -39.82 2.68
C THR A 348 10.62 -39.82 2.35
N LEU A 349 10.14 -38.85 1.58
CA LEU A 349 8.75 -38.79 1.14
C LEU A 349 8.36 -40.02 0.32
N THR A 350 9.26 -40.47 -0.56
CA THR A 350 9.04 -41.67 -1.38
C THR A 350 8.97 -42.94 -0.52
N ALA A 351 9.90 -43.10 0.44
CA ALA A 351 9.93 -44.24 1.34
C ALA A 351 8.66 -44.34 2.20
N HIS A 352 8.03 -43.22 2.52
CA HIS A 352 6.77 -43.16 3.28
C HIS A 352 5.51 -43.15 2.39
N GLY A 353 5.65 -43.44 1.09
CA GLY A 353 4.50 -43.76 0.23
C GLY A 353 4.07 -42.65 -0.73
N LYS A 354 4.81 -41.53 -0.81
CA LYS A 354 4.56 -40.53 -1.86
C LYS A 354 5.06 -41.06 -3.21
N ALA A 355 4.27 -40.88 -4.27
CA ALA A 355 4.58 -41.46 -5.57
C ALA A 355 5.85 -40.84 -6.19
N PRO A 356 6.84 -41.62 -6.66
CA PRO A 356 8.11 -41.08 -7.19
C PRO A 356 7.95 -40.16 -8.41
N ASP A 357 6.86 -40.31 -9.16
CA ASP A 357 6.47 -39.49 -10.31
C ASP A 357 5.75 -38.20 -9.92
N THR A 358 5.47 -37.96 -8.63
CA THR A 358 4.88 -36.69 -8.15
C THR A 358 5.66 -35.50 -8.71
N PRO A 359 5.01 -34.55 -9.39
CA PRO A 359 5.65 -33.38 -9.93
C PRO A 359 6.32 -32.50 -8.87
N VAL A 360 7.48 -31.93 -9.21
CA VAL A 360 8.24 -31.00 -8.38
C VAL A 360 8.71 -29.82 -9.22
N ALA A 361 8.54 -28.61 -8.71
CA ALA A 361 9.15 -27.40 -9.26
C ALA A 361 10.09 -26.77 -8.23
N VAL A 362 11.30 -26.42 -8.67
CA VAL A 362 12.26 -25.65 -7.87
C VAL A 362 12.42 -24.27 -8.49
N ILE A 363 12.02 -23.24 -7.75
CA ILE A 363 11.98 -21.86 -8.22
C ILE A 363 13.04 -21.06 -7.46
N GLN A 364 14.12 -20.73 -8.13
CA GLN A 364 15.25 -19.96 -7.59
C GLN A 364 15.09 -18.47 -7.89
N GLU A 365 15.53 -17.62 -6.96
CA GLU A 365 15.52 -16.14 -7.09
C GLU A 365 14.13 -15.61 -7.51
N GLY A 366 13.07 -16.20 -6.94
CA GLY A 366 11.69 -15.94 -7.33
C GLY A 366 11.31 -14.46 -7.26
N THR A 367 10.48 -14.01 -8.21
CA THR A 367 10.04 -12.62 -8.42
C THR A 367 11.12 -11.64 -8.85
N THR A 368 12.40 -12.01 -8.85
CA THR A 368 13.48 -11.15 -9.35
C THR A 368 13.70 -11.35 -10.85
N ALA A 369 14.44 -10.43 -11.47
CA ALA A 369 14.89 -10.59 -12.86
C ALA A 369 15.76 -11.84 -13.09
N ALA A 370 16.32 -12.43 -12.03
CA ALA A 370 17.14 -13.64 -12.07
C ALA A 370 16.32 -14.93 -11.83
N GLN A 371 14.98 -14.86 -11.80
CA GLN A 371 14.12 -16.02 -11.53
C GLN A 371 14.41 -17.18 -12.49
N ARG A 372 14.60 -18.38 -11.93
CA ARG A 372 14.75 -19.64 -12.69
C ARG A 372 13.83 -20.71 -12.13
N ARG A 373 13.18 -21.46 -13.02
CA ARG A 373 12.34 -22.61 -12.69
C ARG A 373 12.98 -23.89 -13.23
N VAL A 374 13.08 -24.91 -12.38
CA VAL A 374 13.52 -26.26 -12.75
C VAL A 374 12.42 -27.24 -12.36
N ASP A 375 11.81 -27.87 -13.36
CA ASP A 375 10.79 -28.89 -13.17
C ASP A 375 11.39 -30.29 -13.17
N ALA A 376 10.87 -31.14 -12.31
CA ALA A 376 11.32 -32.50 -12.08
C ALA A 376 10.18 -33.34 -11.48
N THR A 377 10.52 -34.56 -11.06
CA THR A 377 9.67 -35.39 -10.20
C THR A 377 10.41 -35.70 -8.90
N LEU A 378 9.74 -36.25 -7.89
CA LEU A 378 10.41 -36.70 -6.66
C LEU A 378 11.59 -37.64 -6.96
N ALA A 379 11.47 -38.52 -7.95
CA ALA A 379 12.53 -39.43 -8.36
C ALA A 379 13.77 -38.72 -8.97
N THR A 380 13.59 -37.55 -9.58
CA THR A 380 14.63 -36.91 -10.41
C THR A 380 15.13 -35.57 -9.88
N VAL A 381 14.45 -34.97 -8.89
CA VAL A 381 14.74 -33.61 -8.40
C VAL A 381 16.16 -33.44 -7.87
N ALA A 382 16.73 -34.47 -7.24
CA ALA A 382 18.10 -34.41 -6.71
C ALA A 382 19.14 -34.20 -7.83
N ASP A 383 18.98 -34.91 -8.94
CA ASP A 383 19.87 -34.80 -10.09
C ASP A 383 19.57 -33.54 -10.89
N ALA A 384 18.31 -33.15 -11.03
CA ALA A 384 17.92 -31.91 -11.70
C ALA A 384 18.51 -30.68 -11.01
N VAL A 385 18.43 -30.59 -9.68
CA VAL A 385 19.02 -29.51 -8.87
C VAL A 385 20.54 -29.45 -9.02
N ARG A 386 21.22 -30.60 -9.07
CA ARG A 386 22.68 -30.68 -9.28
C ARG A 386 23.06 -30.26 -10.70
N ALA A 387 22.37 -30.78 -11.72
CA ALA A 387 22.65 -30.52 -13.12
C ALA A 387 22.44 -29.05 -13.51
N HIS A 388 21.45 -28.40 -12.92
CA HIS A 388 21.16 -26.98 -13.16
C HIS A 388 21.87 -26.02 -12.18
N GLU A 389 22.73 -26.58 -11.31
CA GLU A 389 23.48 -25.83 -10.28
C GLU A 389 22.57 -24.87 -9.49
N VAL A 390 21.42 -25.37 -9.04
CA VAL A 390 20.45 -24.55 -8.29
C VAL A 390 21.07 -24.14 -6.95
N LYS A 391 20.97 -22.85 -6.63
CA LYS A 391 21.52 -22.26 -5.40
C LYS A 391 20.39 -21.59 -4.59
N PRO A 392 20.50 -21.52 -3.26
CA PRO A 392 19.62 -20.68 -2.46
C PRO A 392 19.75 -19.20 -2.85
N PRO A 393 18.68 -18.39 -2.71
CA PRO A 393 17.34 -18.78 -2.25
C PRO A 393 16.50 -19.47 -3.34
N ALA A 394 15.80 -20.54 -2.96
CA ALA A 394 14.82 -21.20 -3.83
C ALA A 394 13.64 -21.76 -3.01
N VAL A 395 12.47 -21.77 -3.64
CA VAL A 395 11.22 -22.36 -3.14
C VAL A 395 10.95 -23.64 -3.91
N ILE A 396 10.67 -24.73 -3.19
CA ILE A 396 10.42 -26.04 -3.79
C ILE A 396 8.93 -26.35 -3.61
N VAL A 397 8.23 -26.65 -4.69
CA VAL A 397 6.81 -26.99 -4.71
C VAL A 397 6.67 -28.44 -5.17
N ILE A 398 5.97 -29.26 -4.39
CA ILE A 398 5.75 -30.68 -4.66
C ILE A 398 4.24 -30.92 -4.72
N GLY A 399 3.77 -31.50 -5.83
CA GLY A 399 2.38 -31.87 -6.04
C GLY A 399 1.85 -31.55 -7.42
N GLU A 400 0.65 -32.04 -7.72
CA GLU A 400 0.00 -31.92 -9.02
C GLU A 400 -0.24 -30.47 -9.48
N VAL A 401 -0.21 -29.51 -8.57
CA VAL A 401 -0.35 -28.08 -8.94
C VAL A 401 0.79 -27.56 -9.81
N VAL A 402 1.93 -28.26 -9.89
CA VAL A 402 3.06 -27.88 -10.76
C VAL A 402 2.67 -27.95 -12.24
N THR A 403 1.69 -28.79 -12.60
CA THR A 403 1.31 -29.10 -13.99
C THR A 403 0.02 -28.43 -14.46
N VAL A 404 -0.70 -27.70 -13.59
CA VAL A 404 -1.96 -27.01 -13.97
C VAL A 404 -1.77 -25.66 -14.65
N GLY A 405 -0.57 -25.08 -14.55
CA GLY A 405 -0.26 -23.80 -15.19
C GLY A 405 -0.22 -23.91 -16.72
N PRO A 406 -0.41 -22.80 -17.47
CA PRO A 406 -0.20 -22.79 -18.91
C PRO A 406 1.26 -23.14 -19.24
N ASP A 407 1.45 -23.83 -20.37
CA ASP A 407 2.74 -24.30 -20.85
C ASP A 407 3.78 -23.16 -20.88
N ALA A 408 4.89 -23.28 -20.12
CA ALA A 408 5.87 -22.22 -19.90
C ALA A 408 6.61 -21.75 -21.16
N SER A 409 6.35 -22.38 -22.31
CA SER A 409 6.86 -22.03 -23.63
C SER A 409 6.09 -20.88 -24.32
N ARG A 410 4.98 -20.39 -23.73
CA ARG A 410 4.26 -19.21 -24.21
C ARG A 410 4.54 -18.00 -23.30
N PRO A 411 4.98 -16.85 -23.85
CA PRO A 411 5.14 -15.64 -23.06
C PRO A 411 3.79 -15.25 -22.44
N GLN A 412 3.83 -14.88 -21.16
CA GLN A 412 2.72 -14.22 -20.46
C GLN A 412 2.94 -12.71 -20.62
N ASP A 413 1.91 -12.01 -21.11
CA ASP A 413 1.89 -10.56 -21.34
C ASP A 413 1.99 -9.75 -20.04
#